data_AF-A0ABC8JZ20-F1
#
_entry.id   AF-A0ABC8JZ20-F1
#
_cell.length_a   1.000
_cell.length_b   1.000
_cell.length_c   1.000
_cell.angle_alpha   90.00
_cell.angle_beta   90.00
_cell.angle_gamma   90.00
#
_symmetry.space_group_name_H-M   'P 1'
#
loop_
_entity.id
_entity.type
_entity.pdbx_description
1 polymer ?
#
loop_
_entity_poly.entity_id
_entity_poly.type
_entity_poly.pdbx_seq_one_letter_code
_entity_poly.pdbx_strand_id
1 'polypeptide(L)'
;MTHPYEEEKEMKKLKKHYDMIGYICDAQYGIPTRCPCGGEIKTDVSPNPKYRHDFDTLPGSRYFTYKKYEDEVRRLRMEVNDMAEEIAKLKRLITSTSRPRDC
;
A
#
# COMPACT_ATOMS: atom_id res chain seq x y z
N MET A 1 8.08 -12.73 -27.35
CA MET A 1 8.57 -12.16 -26.07
C MET A 1 9.30 -10.89 -26.42
N THR A 2 8.80 -9.75 -25.95
CA THR A 2 9.46 -8.45 -26.09
C THR A 2 10.78 -8.48 -25.35
N HIS A 3 11.81 -7.82 -25.90
CA HIS A 3 13.12 -7.81 -25.26
C HIS A 3 13.02 -7.03 -23.94
N PRO A 4 13.66 -7.45 -22.83
CA PRO A 4 13.52 -6.78 -21.51
C PRO A 4 13.75 -5.27 -21.55
N TYR A 5 14.65 -4.83 -22.43
CA TYR A 5 14.92 -3.41 -22.70
C TYR A 5 13.74 -2.64 -23.29
N GLU A 6 12.95 -3.27 -24.17
CA GLU A 6 11.76 -2.66 -24.75
C GLU A 6 10.67 -2.52 -23.68
N GLU A 7 10.51 -3.52 -22.82
CA GLU A 7 9.56 -3.47 -21.70
C GLU A 7 9.90 -2.35 -20.72
N GLU A 8 11.16 -2.20 -20.33
CA GLU A 8 11.60 -1.07 -19.49
C GLU A 8 11.35 0.29 -20.15
N LYS A 9 11.59 0.39 -21.46
CA LYS A 9 11.37 1.62 -22.23
C LYS A 9 9.90 2.00 -22.27
N GLU A 10 9.01 1.02 -22.49
CA GLU A 10 7.57 1.24 -22.50
C GLU A 10 7.05 1.58 -21.09
N MET A 11 7.55 0.92 -20.04
CA MET A 11 7.23 1.27 -18.65
C MET A 11 7.65 2.69 -18.29
N LYS A 12 8.83 3.14 -18.74
CA LYS A 12 9.29 4.53 -18.56
C LYS A 12 8.40 5.55 -19.27
N LYS A 13 7.91 5.24 -20.46
CA LYS A 13 6.95 6.09 -21.18
C LYS A 13 5.61 6.16 -20.46
N LEU A 14 5.11 5.00 -20.02
CA LEU A 14 3.84 4.91 -19.30
C LEU A 14 3.89 5.70 -17.99
N LYS A 15 4.98 5.58 -17.22
CA LYS A 15 5.19 6.38 -16.01
C LYS A 15 5.15 7.88 -16.30
N LYS A 16 5.88 8.36 -17.33
CA LYS A 16 5.87 9.78 -17.71
C LYS A 16 4.47 10.29 -18.06
N HIS A 17 3.66 9.47 -18.71
CA HIS A 17 2.27 9.83 -19.05
C HIS A 17 1.41 10.00 -17.80
N TYR A 18 1.50 9.07 -16.84
CA TYR A 18 0.76 9.19 -15.58
C TYR A 18 1.24 10.35 -14.70
N ASP A 19 2.56 10.58 -14.63
CA ASP A 19 3.12 11.74 -13.92
C ASP A 19 2.55 13.05 -14.50
N MET A 20 2.49 13.18 -15.84
CA MET A 20 1.92 14.34 -16.53
C MET A 20 0.43 14.54 -16.19
N ILE A 21 -0.37 13.47 -16.21
CA ILE A 21 -1.79 13.55 -15.83
C ILE A 21 -1.92 13.99 -14.37
N GLY A 22 -1.10 13.46 -13.47
CA GLY A 22 -1.05 13.86 -12.07
C GLY A 22 -0.81 15.37 -11.92
N TYR A 23 0.18 15.92 -12.62
CA TYR A 23 0.47 17.37 -12.58
C TYR A 23 -0.68 18.22 -13.14
N ILE A 24 -1.37 17.77 -14.20
CA ILE A 24 -2.53 18.48 -14.76
C ILE A 24 -3.68 18.47 -13.75
N CYS A 25 -3.97 17.33 -13.13
CA CYS A 25 -5.00 17.23 -12.10
C CYS A 25 -4.69 18.13 -10.90
N ASP A 26 -3.44 18.13 -10.42
CA ASP A 26 -3.01 18.99 -9.31
C ASP A 26 -3.13 20.48 -9.65
N ALA A 27 -2.84 20.87 -10.91
CA ALA A 27 -2.93 22.25 -11.36
C ALA A 27 -4.39 22.71 -11.60
N GLN A 28 -5.25 21.83 -12.15
CA GLN A 28 -6.64 22.16 -12.47
C GLN A 28 -7.54 22.21 -11.24
N TYR A 29 -7.36 21.28 -10.31
CA TYR A 29 -8.23 21.14 -9.15
C TYR A 29 -7.64 21.72 -7.87
N GLY A 30 -6.34 22.06 -7.88
CA GLY A 30 -5.59 22.39 -6.67
C GLY A 30 -5.47 21.19 -5.73
N ILE A 31 -4.67 21.35 -4.69
CA ILE A 31 -4.63 20.38 -3.59
C ILE A 31 -6.01 20.38 -2.91
N PRO A 32 -6.73 19.24 -2.86
CA PRO A 32 -8.01 19.17 -2.18
C PRO A 32 -7.85 19.61 -0.71
N THR A 33 -8.62 20.61 -0.30
CA THR A 33 -8.62 21.13 1.07
C THR A 33 -9.64 20.41 1.96
N ARG A 34 -10.56 19.64 1.36
CA ARG A 34 -11.58 18.82 2.05
C ARG A 34 -11.85 17.53 1.28
N CYS A 35 -12.09 16.45 2.02
CA CYS A 35 -12.49 15.17 1.44
C CYS A 35 -13.89 15.30 0.82
N PRO A 36 -14.21 14.62 -0.30
CA PRO A 36 -15.58 14.54 -0.82
C PRO A 36 -16.60 14.05 0.22
N CYS A 37 -16.13 13.31 1.21
CA CYS A 37 -16.89 12.86 2.38
C CYS A 37 -17.14 13.95 3.46
N GLY A 38 -16.69 15.19 3.24
CA GLY A 38 -16.76 16.30 4.19
C GLY A 38 -15.66 16.29 5.26
N GLY A 39 -14.83 15.24 5.30
CA GLY A 39 -13.73 15.08 6.24
C GLY A 39 -12.54 16.01 6.02
N GLU A 40 -11.80 16.28 7.09
CA GLU A 40 -10.52 16.97 7.02
C GLU A 40 -9.48 16.11 6.29
N ILE A 41 -8.74 16.74 5.39
CA ILE A 41 -7.63 16.11 4.68
C ILE A 41 -6.35 16.39 5.46
N LYS A 42 -5.72 15.34 5.97
CA LYS A 42 -4.37 15.43 6.53
C LYS A 42 -3.38 15.75 5.41
N THR A 43 -2.60 16.81 5.59
CA THR A 43 -1.59 17.29 4.64
C THR A 43 -0.16 16.98 5.08
N ASP A 44 0.00 16.21 6.17
CA ASP A 44 1.30 15.85 6.72
C ASP A 44 2.14 15.10 5.68
N VAL A 45 3.32 15.62 5.42
CA VAL A 45 4.36 14.95 4.64
C VAL A 45 5.15 14.09 5.61
N SER A 46 4.98 12.77 5.53
CA SER A 46 5.78 11.86 6.34
C SER A 46 7.23 11.88 5.81
N PRO A 47 8.24 12.21 6.64
CA PRO A 47 9.64 12.24 6.20
C PRO A 47 10.18 10.84 5.89
N ASN A 48 9.54 9.80 6.44
CA ASN A 48 9.85 8.40 6.20
C ASN A 48 8.62 7.69 5.61
N PRO A 49 8.78 6.62 4.81
CA PRO A 49 7.65 5.79 4.38
C PRO A 49 6.87 5.33 5.62
N LYS A 50 5.54 5.57 5.60
CA LYS A 50 4.68 5.33 6.77
C LYS A 50 4.64 3.85 7.13
N TYR A 51 4.83 2.98 6.14
CA TYR A 51 5.01 1.55 6.34
C TYR A 51 6.21 1.02 5.55
N ARG A 52 6.86 0.00 6.10
CA ARG A 52 8.11 -0.60 5.59
C ARG A 52 8.04 -1.09 4.13
N HIS A 53 6.84 -1.36 3.61
CA HIS A 53 6.57 -1.87 2.25
C HIS A 53 5.59 -0.98 1.48
N ASP A 54 5.38 0.24 1.96
CA ASP A 54 4.46 1.17 1.32
C ASP A 54 5.16 1.83 0.13
N PHE A 55 4.90 1.29 -1.06
CA PHE A 55 5.42 1.84 -2.32
C PHE A 55 4.80 3.18 -2.66
N ASP A 56 3.63 3.48 -2.08
CA ASP A 56 2.91 4.72 -2.33
C ASP A 56 3.48 5.86 -1.48
N THR A 57 4.10 5.59 -0.31
CA THR A 57 4.72 6.62 0.55
C THR A 57 6.20 6.89 0.29
N LEU A 58 6.55 7.29 -0.94
CA LEU A 58 7.86 7.89 -1.23
C LEU A 58 8.12 9.16 -0.38
N PRO A 59 9.35 9.32 0.16
CA PRO A 59 9.73 10.52 0.91
C PRO A 59 9.48 11.80 0.11
N GLY A 60 8.77 12.76 0.72
CA GLY A 60 8.51 14.08 0.13
C GLY A 60 7.22 14.20 -0.68
N SER A 61 6.50 13.11 -0.95
CA SER A 61 5.18 13.22 -1.61
C SER A 61 4.08 13.55 -0.59
N ARG A 62 3.09 14.34 -1.02
CA ARG A 62 1.93 14.72 -0.21
C ARG A 62 0.85 13.66 -0.40
N TYR A 63 0.36 13.10 0.69
CA TYR A 63 -0.72 12.11 0.66
C TYR A 63 -1.93 12.66 1.37
N PHE A 64 -3.09 12.50 0.74
CA PHE A 64 -4.36 12.86 1.34
C PHE A 64 -4.98 11.60 1.92
N THR A 65 -4.90 11.43 3.24
CA THR A 65 -5.56 10.31 3.92
C THR A 65 -6.72 10.83 4.76
N TYR A 66 -7.91 10.32 4.48
CA TYR A 66 -9.08 10.58 5.33
C TYR A 66 -9.01 9.72 6.59
N LYS A 67 -9.25 10.33 7.76
CA LYS A 67 -9.14 9.70 9.09
C LYS A 67 -9.88 8.36 9.20
N LYS A 68 -11.08 8.26 8.64
CA LYS A 68 -11.88 7.02 8.66
C LYS A 68 -11.16 5.86 7.96
N TYR A 69 -10.47 6.13 6.86
CA TYR A 69 -9.69 5.11 6.17
C TYR A 69 -8.46 4.68 6.97
N GLU A 70 -7.83 5.57 7.75
CA GLU A 70 -6.74 5.16 8.65
C GLU A 70 -7.22 4.19 9.73
N ASP A 71 -8.37 4.48 10.33
CA ASP A 71 -8.96 3.63 11.37
C ASP A 71 -9.39 2.26 10.81
N GLU A 72 -9.97 2.26 9.62
CA GLU A 72 -10.35 1.03 8.92
C GLU A 72 -9.15 0.19 8.49
N VAL A 73 -8.11 0.81 7.92
CA VAL A 73 -6.85 0.12 7.58
C VAL A 73 -6.19 -0.44 8.83
N ARG A 74 -6.21 0.30 9.95
CA ARG A 74 -5.71 -0.20 11.24
C ARG A 74 -6.49 -1.44 11.70
N ARG A 75 -7.81 -1.40 11.64
CA ARG A 75 -8.69 -2.53 12.01
C ARG A 75 -8.38 -3.77 11.18
N LEU A 76 -8.36 -3.62 9.85
CA LEU A 76 -8.08 -4.72 8.93
C LEU A 76 -6.69 -5.33 9.15
N ARG A 77 -5.68 -4.52 9.50
CA ARG A 77 -4.34 -5.02 9.81
C ARG A 77 -4.29 -5.83 11.09
N MET A 78 -5.06 -5.45 12.10
CA MET A 78 -5.18 -6.25 13.33
C MET A 78 -5.78 -7.62 13.01
N GLU A 79 -6.89 -7.65 12.25
CA GLU A 79 -7.53 -8.89 11.81
C GLU A 79 -6.57 -9.79 11.02
N VAL A 80 -5.80 -9.22 10.08
CA VAL A 80 -4.80 -9.98 9.30
C VAL A 80 -3.68 -10.55 10.18
N ASN A 81 -3.22 -9.79 11.17
CA ASN A 81 -2.18 -10.26 12.09
C ASN A 81 -2.69 -11.41 12.97
N ASP A 82 -3.92 -11.29 13.50
CA ASP A 82 -4.56 -12.34 14.31
C ASP A 82 -4.73 -13.62 13.49
N MET A 83 -5.24 -13.51 12.25
CA MET A 83 -5.32 -14.64 11.33
C MET A 83 -3.95 -15.26 11.04
N ALA A 84 -2.90 -14.45 10.87
CA ALA A 84 -1.55 -14.95 10.64
C ALA A 84 -1.02 -15.76 11.82
N GLU A 85 -1.33 -15.35 13.06
CA GLU A 85 -0.98 -16.10 14.26
C GLU A 85 -1.73 -17.44 14.35
N GLU A 86 -3.02 -17.46 14.05
CA GLU A 86 -3.83 -18.68 14.01
C GLU A 86 -3.30 -19.66 12.97
N ILE A 87 -3.00 -19.17 11.76
CA ILE A 87 -2.37 -19.96 10.70
C ILE A 87 -1.03 -20.52 11.16
N ALA A 88 -0.22 -19.74 11.87
CA ALA A 88 1.06 -20.22 12.41
C ALA A 88 0.87 -21.34 13.45
N LYS A 89 -0.14 -21.25 14.32
CA LYS A 89 -0.49 -22.30 15.30
C LYS A 89 -0.95 -23.57 14.60
N LEU A 90 -1.86 -23.45 13.64
CA LEU A 90 -2.36 -24.60 12.86
C LEU A 90 -1.24 -25.28 12.07
N LYS A 91 -0.34 -24.51 11.44
CA LYS A 91 0.83 -25.04 10.75
C LYS A 91 1.71 -25.88 11.69
N ARG A 92 2.00 -25.39 12.90
CA ARG A 92 2.79 -26.16 13.90
C ARG A 92 2.11 -27.46 14.30
N LEU A 93 0.79 -27.43 14.52
CA LEU A 93 0.01 -28.63 14.86
C LEU A 93 0.10 -29.67 13.74
N ILE A 94 -0.12 -29.26 12.49
CA ILE A 94 -0.03 -30.15 11.32
C ILE A 94 1.37 -30.74 11.20
N THR A 95 2.42 -29.92 11.34
CA THR A 95 3.82 -30.41 11.28
C THR A 95 4.15 -31.38 12.42
N SER A 96 3.54 -31.20 13.60
CA SER A 96 3.75 -32.10 14.75
C SER A 96 3.01 -33.43 14.60
N THR A 97 1.85 -33.46 13.94
CA THR A 97 1.05 -34.67 13.72
C THR A 97 1.46 -35.43 12.45
N SER A 98 2.18 -34.79 11.53
CA SER A 98 2.70 -35.41 10.31
C SER A 98 4.08 -36.06 10.47
N ARG A 99 4.69 -36.06 11.66
CA ARG A 99 5.87 -36.92 11.90
C ARG A 99 5.41 -38.38 11.78
N PRO A 100 6.04 -39.20 10.92
CA PRO A 100 5.71 -40.61 10.87
C PRO A 100 5.85 -41.20 12.28
N ARG A 101 4.87 -41.99 12.70
CA ARG A 101 5.08 -42.89 13.84
C ARG A 101 6.10 -43.90 13.33
N ASP A 102 7.37 -43.66 13.60
CA ASP A 102 8.39 -44.67 13.38
C ASP A 102 7.98 -45.91 14.18
N CYS A 103 7.85 -47.03 13.47
CA CYS A 103 7.39 -48.33 13.94
C CYS A 103 8.21 -48.87 15.13
#